data_AF-A0A535S079-F1
#
_entry.id   AF-A0A535S079-F1
#
_cell.length_a   1.000
_cell.length_b   1.000
_cell.length_c   1.000
_cell.angle_alpha   90.00
_cell.angle_beta   90.00
_cell.angle_gamma   90.00
#
_symmetry.space_group_name_H-M   'P 1'
#
loop_
_entity.id
_entity.type
_entity.pdbx_description
1 polymer ?
#
loop_
_entity_poly.entity_id
_entity_poly.type
_entity_poly.pdbx_seq_one_letter_code
_entity_poly.pdbx_strand_id
1 'polypeptide(L)'
;MNSHLTIFTKATEAFLKARTEGNDPVQALLDAVPEVQLQATVDSAKQFLRPEDLDSLDLIGSRYAPMRQSLLSLYQALDFQPFRRSEPSLQALEYVSNLAKLRRRVTAKEQRVGKVKMKAPLGHLTKRWRKHALDGKKIIPTYYEAAAFETLKGRVRSGDVAVSG
;
A
#
# COMPACT_ATOMS: atom_id res chain seq x y z
N MET A 1 -11.68 -16.00 -13.42
CA MET A 1 -10.38 -16.22 -12.74
C MET A 1 -9.90 -17.66 -12.88
N ASN A 2 -10.76 -18.68 -12.74
CA ASN A 2 -10.35 -20.09 -12.87
C ASN A 2 -10.05 -20.53 -14.33
N SER A 3 -10.71 -19.93 -15.33
CA SER A 3 -10.53 -20.25 -16.76
C SER A 3 -9.11 -19.99 -17.28
N HIS A 4 -8.49 -18.88 -16.88
CA HIS A 4 -7.13 -18.53 -17.29
C HIS A 4 -6.07 -19.46 -16.70
N LEU A 5 -6.27 -19.93 -15.46
CA LEU A 5 -5.40 -20.93 -14.83
C LEU A 5 -5.53 -22.29 -15.50
N THR A 6 -6.74 -22.69 -15.92
CA THR A 6 -6.94 -23.91 -16.70
C THR A 6 -6.30 -23.84 -18.09
N ILE A 7 -6.29 -22.66 -18.73
CA ILE A 7 -5.60 -22.45 -20.01
C ILE A 7 -4.09 -22.55 -19.84
N PHE A 8 -3.54 -21.89 -18.82
CA PHE A 8 -2.11 -21.91 -18.52
C PHE A 8 -1.61 -23.33 -18.18
N THR A 9 -2.35 -24.06 -17.35
CA THR A 9 -1.99 -25.44 -16.98
C THR A 9 -2.03 -26.38 -18.18
N LYS A 10 -3.07 -26.30 -19.02
CA LYS A 10 -3.12 -27.09 -20.27
C LYS A 10 -1.97 -26.79 -21.22
N ALA A 11 -1.64 -25.52 -21.43
CA ALA A 11 -0.54 -25.11 -22.30
C ALA A 11 0.82 -25.60 -21.78
N THR A 12 1.05 -25.49 -20.47
CA THR A 12 2.31 -25.92 -19.83
C THR A 12 2.43 -27.45 -19.75
N GLU A 13 1.34 -28.17 -19.50
CA GLU A 13 1.31 -29.64 -19.55
C GLU A 13 1.62 -30.16 -20.96
N ALA A 14 1.02 -29.57 -22.00
CA ALA A 14 1.28 -29.95 -23.40
C ALA A 14 2.75 -29.69 -23.78
N PHE A 15 3.28 -28.53 -23.39
CA PHE A 15 4.69 -28.19 -23.60
C PHE A 15 5.64 -29.17 -22.90
N LEU A 16 5.39 -29.51 -21.63
CA LEU A 16 6.23 -30.43 -20.86
C LEU A 16 6.18 -31.85 -21.42
N LYS A 17 5.00 -32.34 -21.82
CA LYS A 17 4.84 -33.67 -22.44
C LYS A 17 5.58 -33.78 -23.77
N ALA A 18 5.43 -32.79 -24.65
CA ALA A 18 6.14 -32.78 -25.92
C ALA A 18 7.66 -32.77 -25.73
N ARG A 19 8.16 -32.03 -24.73
CA ARG A 19 9.58 -32.03 -24.37
C ARG A 19 10.08 -33.38 -23.87
N THR A 20 9.27 -34.13 -23.13
CA THR A 20 9.62 -35.49 -22.68
C THR A 20 9.55 -36.54 -23.79
N GLU A 21 8.65 -36.34 -24.77
CA GLU A 21 8.43 -37.26 -25.90
C GLU A 21 9.33 -36.96 -27.10
N GLY A 22 10.09 -35.85 -27.07
CA GLY A 22 10.98 -35.44 -28.16
C GLY A 22 10.27 -34.78 -29.35
N ASN A 23 9.00 -34.40 -29.17
CA ASN A 23 8.19 -33.68 -30.16
C ASN A 23 8.45 -32.16 -30.08
N ASP A 24 8.04 -31.41 -31.10
CA ASP A 24 8.13 -29.93 -31.08
C ASP A 24 7.21 -29.38 -29.98
N PRO A 25 7.78 -28.80 -28.90
CA PRO A 25 7.02 -28.35 -27.75
C PRO A 25 6.25 -27.05 -28.02
N VAL A 26 6.66 -26.25 -29.01
CA VAL A 26 5.94 -25.02 -29.40
C VAL A 26 4.68 -25.41 -30.15
N GLN A 27 4.79 -26.35 -31.08
CA GLN A 27 3.67 -26.81 -31.87
C GLN A 27 2.61 -27.52 -31.00
N ALA A 28 3.04 -28.42 -30.11
CA ALA A 28 2.13 -29.10 -29.18
C ALA A 28 1.40 -28.14 -28.22
N LEU A 29 2.04 -27.03 -27.84
CA LEU A 29 1.42 -25.99 -27.02
C LEU A 29 0.34 -25.23 -27.79
N LEU A 30 0.62 -24.83 -29.02
CA LEU A 30 -0.32 -24.09 -29.88
C LEU A 30 -1.50 -24.97 -30.35
N ASP A 31 -1.27 -26.27 -30.51
CA ASP A 31 -2.31 -27.26 -30.81
C ASP A 31 -3.26 -27.45 -29.61
N ALA A 32 -2.73 -27.40 -28.38
CA ALA A 32 -3.52 -27.52 -27.17
C ALA A 32 -4.29 -26.23 -26.82
N VAL A 33 -3.70 -25.06 -27.08
CA VAL A 33 -4.31 -23.76 -26.81
C VAL A 33 -3.98 -22.77 -27.94
N PRO A 34 -5.00 -22.19 -28.62
CA PRO A 34 -4.78 -21.17 -29.64
C PRO A 34 -4.02 -19.96 -29.12
N GLU A 35 -3.13 -19.41 -29.94
CA GLU A 35 -2.30 -18.25 -29.61
C GLU A 35 -3.12 -17.04 -29.10
N VAL A 36 -4.28 -16.80 -29.72
CA VAL A 36 -5.20 -15.72 -29.32
C VAL A 36 -5.69 -15.89 -27.88
N GLN A 37 -5.95 -17.12 -27.44
CA GLN A 37 -6.39 -17.41 -26.07
C GLN A 37 -5.25 -17.29 -25.06
N LEU A 38 -4.02 -17.63 -25.48
CA LEU A 38 -2.82 -17.42 -24.67
C LEU A 38 -2.56 -15.93 -24.46
N GLN A 39 -2.61 -15.14 -25.53
CA GLN A 39 -2.42 -13.69 -25.46
C GLN A 39 -3.47 -13.05 -24.54
N ALA A 40 -4.76 -13.39 -24.71
CA ALA A 40 -5.82 -12.90 -23.83
C ALA A 40 -5.63 -13.31 -22.37
N THR A 41 -5.09 -14.51 -22.13
CA THR A 41 -4.77 -15.01 -20.79
C THR A 41 -3.59 -14.28 -20.17
N VAL A 42 -2.54 -14.00 -20.95
CA VAL A 42 -1.37 -13.22 -20.51
C VAL A 42 -1.77 -11.78 -20.18
N ASP A 43 -2.56 -11.14 -21.04
CA ASP A 43 -2.99 -9.76 -20.82
C ASP A 43 -3.93 -9.63 -19.62
N SER A 44 -4.82 -10.60 -19.43
CA SER A 44 -5.65 -10.69 -18.22
C SER A 44 -4.80 -10.94 -16.99
N ALA A 45 -3.83 -11.86 -17.03
CA ALA A 45 -2.94 -12.15 -15.91
C ALA A 45 -2.10 -10.94 -15.52
N LYS A 46 -1.58 -10.18 -16.49
CA LYS A 46 -0.83 -8.94 -16.27
C LYS A 46 -1.61 -7.88 -15.47
N GLN A 47 -2.93 -7.86 -15.58
CA GLN A 47 -3.77 -6.96 -14.77
C GLN A 47 -3.79 -7.35 -13.27
N PHE A 48 -3.51 -8.62 -12.95
CA PHE A 48 -3.46 -9.13 -11.59
C PHE A 48 -2.04 -9.33 -11.05
N LEU A 49 -1.02 -9.29 -11.93
CA LEU A 49 0.37 -9.35 -11.53
C LEU A 49 0.66 -8.18 -10.58
N ARG A 50 0.97 -8.52 -9.34
CA ARG A 50 1.52 -7.56 -8.38
C ARG A 50 3.01 -7.39 -8.67
N PRO A 51 3.63 -6.24 -8.30
CA PRO A 51 5.08 -6.13 -8.28
C PRO A 51 5.69 -7.31 -7.51
N GLU A 52 6.81 -7.84 -8.00
CA GLU A 52 7.46 -9.05 -7.45
C GLU A 52 7.74 -8.96 -5.94
N ASP A 53 7.87 -7.73 -5.44
CA ASP A 53 8.02 -7.34 -4.05
C ASP A 53 6.84 -7.79 -3.15
N LEU A 54 5.69 -8.17 -3.73
CA LEU A 54 4.42 -8.50 -3.05
C LEU A 54 3.99 -7.43 -2.02
N ASP A 55 4.41 -6.17 -2.21
CA ASP A 55 4.19 -5.13 -1.22
C ASP A 55 2.70 -4.74 -1.19
N SER A 56 2.00 -5.19 -0.15
CA SER A 56 0.57 -4.92 0.02
C SER A 56 0.24 -3.44 0.23
N LEU A 57 1.25 -2.59 0.47
CA LEU A 57 1.04 -1.17 0.72
C LEU A 57 0.45 -0.44 -0.48
N ASP A 58 0.73 -0.88 -1.71
CA ASP A 58 0.19 -0.31 -2.96
C ASP A 58 -1.35 -0.32 -2.97
N LEU A 59 -1.96 -1.26 -2.25
CA LEU A 59 -3.40 -1.45 -2.16
C LEU A 59 -4.05 -0.64 -1.05
N ILE A 60 -3.26 0.00 -0.20
CA ILE A 60 -3.77 0.82 0.90
C ILE A 60 -4.41 2.09 0.36
N GLY A 61 -3.96 2.59 -0.80
CA GLY A 61 -4.51 3.79 -1.43
C GLY A 61 -6.04 3.78 -1.54
N SER A 62 -6.61 2.70 -2.10
CA SER A 62 -8.05 2.55 -2.31
C SER A 62 -8.82 2.18 -1.04
N ARG A 63 -8.20 1.42 -0.13
CA ARG A 63 -8.85 0.96 1.12
C ARG A 63 -8.85 2.01 2.23
N TYR A 64 -7.85 2.88 2.27
CA TYR A 64 -7.70 3.88 3.33
C TYR A 64 -8.61 5.10 3.14
N ALA A 65 -8.84 5.52 1.89
CA ALA A 65 -9.67 6.68 1.58
C ALA A 65 -11.05 6.69 2.30
N PRO A 66 -11.85 5.61 2.27
CA PRO A 66 -13.13 5.58 2.98
C PRO A 66 -12.98 5.57 4.51
N MET A 67 -11.92 4.97 5.04
CA MET A 67 -11.71 4.84 6.50
C MET A 67 -11.12 6.10 7.14
N ARG A 68 -10.50 6.97 6.33
CA ARG A 68 -9.73 8.12 6.82
C ARG A 68 -10.50 9.00 7.79
N GLN A 69 -11.74 9.37 7.44
CA GLN A 69 -12.53 10.28 8.28
C GLN A 69 -12.80 9.65 9.64
N SER A 70 -13.26 8.40 9.66
CA SER A 70 -13.52 7.66 10.90
C SER A 70 -12.26 7.51 11.76
N LEU A 71 -11.11 7.20 11.15
CA LEU A 71 -9.84 7.07 11.87
C LEU A 71 -9.37 8.40 12.48
N LEU A 72 -9.55 9.52 11.76
CA LEU A 72 -9.21 10.84 12.30
C LEU A 72 -10.18 11.28 13.41
N SER A 73 -11.47 11.01 13.26
CA SER A 73 -12.45 11.27 14.32
C SER A 73 -12.15 10.44 15.57
N LEU A 74 -11.80 9.16 15.41
CA LEU A 74 -11.36 8.31 16.51
C LEU A 74 -10.12 8.89 17.20
N TYR A 75 -9.11 9.30 16.42
CA TYR A 75 -7.90 9.90 16.95
C TYR A 75 -8.18 11.17 17.77
N GLN A 76 -9.14 11.98 17.34
CA GLN A 76 -9.49 13.23 18.02
C GLN A 76 -10.39 13.01 19.25
N ALA A 77 -11.13 11.91 19.29
CA ALA A 77 -12.03 11.58 20.40
C ALA A 77 -11.31 10.91 21.58
N LEU A 78 -10.18 10.24 21.32
CA LEU A 78 -9.41 9.53 22.33
C LEU A 78 -8.23 10.39 22.80
N ASP A 79 -7.95 10.33 24.10
CA ASP A 79 -6.80 11.01 24.68
C ASP A 79 -5.61 10.04 24.81
N PHE A 80 -4.65 10.21 23.89
CA PHE A 80 -3.45 9.38 23.80
C PHE A 80 -2.33 9.96 24.66
N GLN A 81 -1.83 9.15 25.59
CA GLN A 81 -0.79 9.52 26.54
C GLN A 81 0.51 8.75 26.21
N PRO A 82 1.47 9.36 25.50
CA PRO A 82 2.74 8.70 25.18
C PRO A 82 3.64 8.65 26.42
N PHE A 83 4.32 7.52 26.62
CA PHE A 83 5.33 7.41 27.68
C PHE A 83 6.55 8.31 27.39
N ARG A 84 6.89 8.47 26.10
CA ARG A 84 7.96 9.36 25.65
C ARG A 84 7.38 10.72 25.27
N ARG A 85 8.02 11.81 25.70
CA ARG A 85 7.62 13.18 25.33
C ARG A 85 7.51 13.42 23.82
N SER A 86 8.30 12.69 23.02
CA SER A 86 8.31 12.80 21.57
C SER A 86 7.95 11.48 20.94
N GLU A 87 6.65 11.21 20.77
CA GLU A 87 6.18 10.04 20.04
C GLU A 87 5.90 10.37 18.57
N PRO A 88 6.66 9.81 17.61
CA PRO A 88 6.57 10.20 16.20
C PRO A 88 5.19 9.99 15.56
N SER A 89 4.45 8.95 15.95
CA SER A 89 3.11 8.71 15.40
C SER A 89 2.11 9.77 15.84
N LEU A 90 2.16 10.22 17.10
CA LEU A 90 1.29 11.27 17.61
C LEU A 90 1.61 12.62 16.99
N GLN A 91 2.91 12.97 16.85
CA GLN A 91 3.32 14.20 16.15
C GLN A 91 2.80 14.23 14.70
N ALA A 92 2.86 13.10 14.00
CA ALA A 92 2.33 12.99 12.64
C ALA A 92 0.80 13.13 12.59
N LEU A 93 0.07 12.47 13.48
CA LEU A 93 -1.40 12.53 13.51
C LEU A 93 -1.93 13.88 13.99
N GLU A 94 -1.22 14.55 14.90
CA GLU A 94 -1.50 15.93 15.29
C GLU A 94 -1.30 16.88 14.10
N TYR A 95 -0.17 16.76 13.38
CA TYR A 95 0.08 17.52 12.16
C TYR A 95 -1.01 17.31 11.10
N VAL A 96 -1.42 16.05 10.88
CA VAL A 96 -2.52 15.70 9.96
C VAL A 96 -3.83 16.30 10.42
N SER A 97 -4.16 16.21 11.71
CA SER A 97 -5.39 16.76 12.28
C SER A 97 -5.46 18.28 12.13
N ASN A 98 -4.35 18.97 12.38
CA ASN A 98 -4.26 20.43 12.23
C ASN A 98 -4.47 20.86 10.76
N LEU A 99 -3.91 20.14 9.80
CA LEU A 99 -4.18 20.39 8.38
C LEU A 99 -5.62 20.03 7.99
N ALA A 100 -6.17 18.95 8.54
CA ALA A 100 -7.53 18.52 8.25
C ALA A 100 -8.57 19.57 8.68
N LYS A 101 -8.36 20.26 9.82
CA LYS A 101 -9.18 21.42 10.26
C LYS A 101 -9.22 22.54 9.22
N LEU A 102 -8.15 22.69 8.43
CA LEU A 102 -8.03 23.65 7.35
C LEU A 102 -8.44 23.09 5.98
N ARG A 103 -9.05 21.90 5.94
CA ARG A 103 -9.38 21.14 4.72
C ARG A 103 -8.17 20.88 3.82
N ARG A 104 -6.98 20.71 4.40
CA ARG A 104 -5.71 20.42 3.71
C ARG A 104 -5.17 19.03 4.06
N ARG A 105 -4.21 18.56 3.25
CA ARG A 105 -3.54 17.25 3.38
C ARG A 105 -2.03 17.44 3.42
N VAL A 106 -1.31 16.45 3.92
CA VAL A 106 0.16 16.44 3.95
C VAL A 106 0.72 16.12 2.56
N THR A 107 1.01 17.13 1.75
CA THR A 107 1.46 16.95 0.35
C THR A 107 2.96 17.18 0.12
N ALA A 108 3.66 17.76 1.09
CA ALA A 108 5.09 18.04 0.99
C ALA A 108 5.77 18.04 2.37
N LYS A 109 7.09 17.84 2.37
CA LYS A 109 7.93 17.87 3.59
C LYS A 109 7.87 19.22 4.31
N GLU A 110 7.71 20.30 3.56
CA GLU A 110 7.48 21.64 4.08
C GLU A 110 6.31 22.25 3.34
N GLN A 111 5.34 22.78 4.09
CA GLN A 111 4.14 23.38 3.55
C GLN A 111 3.87 24.72 4.20
N ARG A 112 3.43 25.67 3.39
CA ARG A 112 3.01 26.98 3.87
C ARG A 112 1.53 26.95 4.22
N VAL A 113 1.21 27.22 5.48
CA VAL A 113 -0.14 27.35 6.00
C VAL A 113 -0.32 28.78 6.46
N GLY A 114 -0.96 29.60 5.61
CA GLY A 114 -1.01 31.05 5.80
C GLY A 114 0.37 31.69 5.72
N LYS A 115 0.78 32.40 6.79
CA LYS A 115 2.11 33.01 6.90
C LYS A 115 3.17 32.07 7.52
N VAL A 116 2.76 30.93 8.05
CA VAL A 116 3.66 30.01 8.78
C VAL A 116 4.12 28.89 7.85
N LYS A 117 5.41 28.56 7.89
CA LYS A 117 5.95 27.35 7.28
C LYS A 117 5.90 26.23 8.31
N MET A 118 5.23 25.14 7.98
CA MET A 118 5.18 23.96 8.83
C MET A 118 5.90 22.80 8.17
N LYS A 119 6.74 22.09 8.95
CA LYS A 119 7.50 20.92 8.50
C LYS A 119 6.76 19.65 8.89
N ALA A 120 6.56 18.75 7.94
CA ALA A 120 5.90 17.48 8.19
C ALA A 120 6.85 16.54 8.96
N PRO A 121 6.43 15.99 10.12
CA PRO A 121 7.23 15.01 10.84
C PRO A 121 7.32 13.70 10.05
N LEU A 122 8.51 13.11 9.94
CA LEU A 122 8.75 11.89 9.17
C LEU A 122 9.21 10.71 10.04
N GLY A 123 9.24 10.89 11.36
CA GLY A 123 9.83 9.94 12.30
C GLY A 123 9.05 8.62 12.42
N HIS A 124 7.75 8.63 12.13
CA HIS A 124 6.91 7.42 12.14
C HIS A 124 7.09 6.56 10.89
N LEU A 125 7.65 7.10 9.80
CA LEU A 125 7.79 6.35 8.55
C LEU A 125 8.95 5.35 8.64
N THR A 126 8.61 4.05 8.64
CA THR A 126 9.57 2.96 8.47
C THR A 126 10.19 2.96 7.06
N LYS A 127 11.28 2.20 6.86
CA LYS A 127 11.92 2.08 5.54
C LYS A 127 10.94 1.62 4.45
N ARG A 128 10.01 0.72 4.80
CA ARG A 128 8.96 0.21 3.90
C ARG A 128 8.00 1.34 3.50
N TRP A 129 7.47 2.06 4.47
CA TRP A 129 6.55 3.18 4.23
C TRP A 129 7.16 4.34 3.46
N ARG A 130 8.46 4.60 3.64
CA ARG A 130 9.15 5.70 2.93
C ARG A 130 9.15 5.52 1.42
N LYS A 131 9.19 4.28 0.91
CA LYS A 131 9.14 3.99 -0.53
C LYS A 131 7.84 4.49 -1.18
N HIS A 132 6.74 4.46 -0.43
CA HIS A 132 5.40 4.81 -0.92
C HIS A 132 4.96 6.21 -0.52
N ALA A 133 5.30 6.64 0.70
CA ALA A 133 4.86 7.93 1.22
C ALA A 133 5.67 9.11 0.67
N LEU A 134 6.91 8.89 0.22
CA LEU A 134 7.81 9.95 -0.20
C LEU A 134 8.16 9.81 -1.68
N ASP A 135 7.90 10.87 -2.43
CA ASP A 135 8.33 11.02 -3.82
C ASP A 135 9.20 12.29 -3.92
N GLY A 136 10.49 12.13 -3.65
CA GLY A 136 11.45 13.23 -3.55
C GLY A 136 11.10 14.25 -2.46
N LYS A 137 10.54 15.39 -2.88
CA LYS A 137 10.04 16.46 -1.97
C LYS A 137 8.54 16.36 -1.68
N LYS A 138 7.80 15.62 -2.52
CA LYS A 138 6.36 15.39 -2.36
C LYS A 138 6.11 14.30 -1.33
N ILE A 139 4.96 14.41 -0.68
CA ILE A 139 4.43 13.40 0.22
C ILE A 139 3.10 12.94 -0.35
N ILE A 140 2.92 11.63 -0.49
CA ILE A 140 1.64 11.04 -0.84
C ILE A 140 0.82 10.94 0.45
N PRO A 141 -0.24 11.77 0.64
CA PRO A 141 -0.88 11.93 1.94
C PRO A 141 -1.49 10.63 2.47
N THR A 142 -2.05 9.82 1.58
CA THR A 142 -2.72 8.56 1.93
C THR A 142 -1.78 7.60 2.64
N TYR A 143 -0.58 7.37 2.08
CA TYR A 143 0.42 6.49 2.68
C TYR A 143 1.04 7.11 3.93
N TYR A 144 1.27 8.41 3.93
CA TYR A 144 1.79 9.12 5.10
C TYR A 144 0.88 8.97 6.34
N GLU A 145 -0.43 9.16 6.14
CA GLU A 145 -1.42 9.07 7.22
C GLU A 145 -1.64 7.61 7.64
N ALA A 146 -1.74 6.67 6.68
CA ALA A 146 -1.89 5.25 6.98
C ALA A 146 -0.71 4.71 7.79
N ALA A 147 0.52 5.10 7.44
CA ALA A 147 1.71 4.76 8.21
C ALA A 147 1.64 5.27 9.66
N ALA A 148 1.08 6.46 9.86
CA ALA A 148 0.97 7.07 11.19
C ALA A 148 0.00 6.27 12.06
N PHE A 149 -1.14 5.84 11.51
CA PHE A 149 -2.09 4.99 12.20
C PHE A 149 -1.57 3.58 12.46
N GLU A 150 -0.86 2.97 11.51
CA GLU A 150 -0.23 1.66 11.75
C GLU A 150 0.81 1.75 12.87
N THR A 151 1.64 2.80 12.85
CA THR A 151 2.64 3.03 13.91
C THR A 151 1.96 3.25 15.25
N LEU A 152 0.92 4.10 15.31
CA LEU A 152 0.16 4.33 16.55
C LEU A 152 -0.45 3.03 17.08
N LYS A 153 -1.08 2.22 16.23
CA LYS A 153 -1.62 0.91 16.61
C LYS A 153 -0.54 0.01 17.23
N GLY A 154 0.64 -0.02 16.63
CA GLY A 154 1.80 -0.76 17.15
C GLY A 154 2.23 -0.24 18.53
N ARG A 155 2.27 1.08 18.72
CA ARG A 155 2.66 1.74 19.98
C ARG A 155 1.67 1.53 21.11
N VAL A 156 0.37 1.55 20.81
CA VAL A 156 -0.67 1.20 21.78
C VAL A 156 -0.53 -0.26 22.18
N ARG A 157 -0.29 -1.16 21.22
CA ARG A 157 -0.10 -2.59 21.49
C ARG A 157 1.15 -2.88 22.33
N SER A 158 2.24 -2.12 22.16
CA SER A 158 3.46 -2.28 22.97
C SER A 158 3.38 -1.61 24.35
N GLY A 159 2.36 -0.79 24.60
CA GLY A 159 2.26 0.02 25.81
C GLY A 159 3.12 1.29 25.80
N ASP A 160 3.75 1.63 24.66
CA ASP A 160 4.50 2.89 24.51
C ASP A 160 3.57 4.11 24.53
N VAL A 161 2.30 3.91 24.15
CA VAL A 161 1.23 4.92 24.19
C VAL A 161 0.02 4.32 24.91
N ALA A 162 -0.41 4.96 25.97
CA ALA A 162 -1.67 4.63 26.65
C ALA A 162 -2.83 5.44 26.04
N VAL A 163 -4.05 4.96 26.24
CA VAL A 163 -5.26 5.73 25.98
C VAL A 163 -5.95 5.90 27.33
N SER A 164 -6.22 7.15 27.72
CA SER A 164 -6.96 7.39 28.95
C SER A 164 -8.42 6.96 28.80
N GLY A 165 -8.96 6.37 29.85
CA GLY A 165 -10.30 5.78 29.90
C GLY A 165 -10.73 5.54 31.32
#